data_AF-A0A0V0GWE6-F1
#
_entry.id   AF-A0A0V0GWE6-F1
#
_cell.length_a   1.000
_cell.length_b   1.000
_cell.length_c   1.000
_cell.angle_alpha   90.00
_cell.angle_beta   90.00
_cell.angle_gamma   90.00
#
_symmetry.space_group_name_H-M   'P 1'
#
loop_
_entity.id
_entity.type
_entity.pdbx_description
1 polymer ?
#
loop_
_entity_poly.entity_id
_entity_poly.type
_entity_poly.pdbx_seq_one_letter_code
_entity_poly.pdbx_strand_id
1 'polypeptide(L)'
;MVSSESLSESAAPPPKKYGVTKPLSLAGPTEADLQRNAELEKFLRESELYESEEETARREEVLQRLDEIVKQWVKQLTRQRG
;
A
#
# COMPACT_ATOMS: atom_id res chain seq x y z
N MET A 1 21.12 -30.37 -42.77
CA MET A 1 20.35 -29.15 -43.07
C MET A 1 19.41 -28.91 -41.89
N VAL A 2 19.54 -27.72 -41.31
CA VAL A 2 18.71 -27.09 -40.26
C VAL A 2 18.53 -27.85 -38.95
N SER A 3 19.51 -27.64 -38.05
CA SER A 3 19.27 -27.64 -36.61
C SER A 3 18.28 -26.50 -36.32
N SER A 4 17.08 -26.83 -35.88
CA SER A 4 16.08 -25.82 -35.49
C SER A 4 16.38 -25.38 -34.06
N GLU A 5 16.95 -24.19 -33.93
CA GLU A 5 17.15 -23.50 -32.66
C GLU A 5 15.82 -23.32 -31.94
N SER A 6 15.70 -23.91 -30.74
CA SER A 6 14.63 -23.58 -29.82
C SER A 6 14.88 -22.15 -29.31
N LEU A 7 14.18 -21.17 -29.90
CA LEU A 7 14.06 -19.83 -29.34
C LEU A 7 13.41 -19.96 -27.97
N SER A 8 14.23 -19.93 -26.91
CA SER A 8 13.77 -19.75 -25.55
C SER A 8 13.28 -18.31 -25.41
N GLU A 9 12.03 -18.10 -25.80
CA GLU A 9 11.28 -16.89 -25.50
C GLU A 9 11.13 -16.82 -23.97
N SER A 10 11.97 -16.01 -23.33
CA SER A 10 11.85 -15.70 -21.91
C SER A 10 10.54 -14.94 -21.71
N ALA A 11 9.46 -15.67 -21.42
CA ALA A 11 8.16 -15.10 -21.22
C ALA A 11 8.17 -14.16 -20.00
N ALA A 12 7.83 -12.89 -20.22
CA ALA A 12 7.61 -11.94 -19.14
C ALA A 12 6.56 -12.49 -18.16
N PRO A 13 6.70 -12.23 -16.84
CA PRO A 13 5.73 -12.70 -15.86
C PRO A 13 4.33 -12.21 -16.23
N PRO A 14 3.30 -13.06 -16.08
CA PRO A 14 1.94 -12.70 -16.46
C PRO A 14 1.49 -11.44 -15.69
N PRO A 15 0.73 -10.54 -16.34
CA PRO A 15 0.27 -9.32 -15.71
C PRO A 15 -0.50 -9.63 -14.42
N LYS A 16 -0.19 -8.90 -13.34
CA LYS A 16 -0.88 -9.04 -12.06
C LYS A 16 -2.37 -8.78 -12.26
N LYS A 17 -3.20 -9.79 -11.99
CA LYS A 17 -4.67 -9.67 -12.01
C LYS A 17 -5.14 -9.33 -10.61
N TYR A 18 -5.98 -8.31 -10.51
CA TYR A 18 -6.66 -7.94 -9.28
C TYR A 18 -8.15 -8.26 -9.45
N GLY A 19 -8.69 -9.11 -8.58
CA GLY A 19 -10.08 -9.57 -8.65
C GLY A 19 -10.29 -10.84 -9.50
N VAL A 20 -11.54 -11.31 -9.51
CA VAL A 20 -11.94 -12.57 -10.17
C VAL A 20 -12.41 -12.39 -11.62
N THR A 21 -12.65 -11.14 -12.06
CA THR A 21 -13.08 -10.79 -13.42
C THR A 21 -12.03 -9.97 -14.15
N LYS A 22 -12.16 -9.87 -15.48
CA LYS A 22 -11.35 -8.95 -16.30
C LYS A 22 -11.72 -7.49 -15.98
N PRO A 23 -10.78 -6.53 -16.11
CA PRO A 23 -11.08 -5.12 -15.94
C PRO A 23 -12.04 -4.64 -17.03
N LEU A 24 -12.91 -3.69 -16.68
CA LEU A 24 -13.83 -3.07 -17.64
C LEU A 24 -13.10 -2.14 -18.62
N SER A 25 -12.07 -1.43 -18.16
CA SER A 25 -11.24 -0.56 -18.97
C SER A 25 -9.79 -0.62 -18.48
N LEU A 26 -8.86 -0.47 -19.41
CA LEU A 26 -7.43 -0.28 -19.16
C LEU A 26 -6.97 1.14 -19.53
N ALA A 27 -7.91 2.02 -19.88
CA ALA A 27 -7.60 3.41 -20.20
C ALA A 27 -7.09 4.14 -18.95
N GLY A 28 -5.98 4.87 -19.10
CA GLY A 28 -5.48 5.78 -18.07
C GLY A 28 -6.29 7.07 -17.98
N PRO A 29 -6.02 7.93 -16.97
CA PRO A 29 -6.69 9.21 -16.82
C PRO A 29 -6.34 10.17 -17.96
N THR A 30 -7.29 11.03 -18.31
CA THR A 30 -7.04 12.20 -19.16
C THR A 30 -6.52 13.38 -18.34
N GLU A 31 -5.99 14.41 -19.00
CA GLU A 31 -5.57 15.64 -18.34
C GLU A 31 -6.69 16.29 -17.51
N ALA A 32 -7.92 16.24 -18.02
CA ALA A 32 -9.08 16.76 -17.30
C ALA A 32 -9.39 15.94 -16.04
N ASP A 33 -9.13 14.62 -16.06
CA ASP A 33 -9.31 13.77 -14.88
C ASP A 33 -8.28 14.09 -13.81
N LEU A 34 -7.02 14.35 -14.21
CA LEU A 34 -5.96 14.79 -13.29
C LEU A 34 -6.30 16.13 -12.63
N GLN A 35 -6.76 17.10 -13.42
CA GLN A 35 -7.15 18.42 -12.91
C GLN A 35 -8.30 18.31 -11.89
N ARG A 36 -9.36 17.55 -12.22
CA ARG A 36 -10.48 17.34 -11.29
C ARG A 36 -10.06 16.58 -10.04
N ASN A 37 -9.14 15.63 -10.16
CA ASN A 37 -8.60 14.92 -9.00
C ASN A 37 -7.83 15.89 -8.06
N ALA A 38 -7.02 16.80 -8.61
CA ALA A 38 -6.31 17.81 -7.82
C ALA A 38 -7.27 18.78 -7.10
N GLU A 39 -8.34 19.21 -7.78
CA GLU A 39 -9.39 20.05 -7.17
C GLU A 39 -10.11 19.33 -6.03
N LEU A 40 -10.42 18.04 -6.22
CA LEU A 40 -11.01 17.20 -5.19
C LEU A 40 -10.07 17.05 -3.98
N GLU A 41 -8.80 16.74 -4.20
CA GLU A 41 -7.81 16.62 -3.12
C GLU A 41 -7.70 17.91 -2.31
N LYS A 42 -7.68 19.07 -2.98
CA LYS A 42 -7.68 20.37 -2.32
C LYS A 42 -8.92 20.54 -1.44
N PHE A 43 -10.11 20.29 -1.99
CA PHE A 43 -11.37 20.40 -1.24
C PHE A 43 -11.40 19.50 0.00
N LEU A 44 -10.93 18.25 -0.12
CA LEU A 44 -10.90 17.29 1.00
C LEU A 44 -9.92 17.73 2.11
N ARG A 45 -8.78 18.33 1.76
CA ARG A 45 -7.85 18.92 2.73
C ARG A 45 -8.43 20.14 3.43
N GLU A 46 -9.08 21.03 2.68
CA GLU A 46 -9.77 22.21 3.23
C GLU A 46 -10.97 21.82 4.12
N SER A 47 -11.57 20.65 3.87
CA SER A 47 -12.63 20.08 4.70
C SER A 47 -12.11 19.37 5.96
N GLU A 48 -10.81 19.44 6.25
CA GLU A 48 -10.15 18.82 7.43
C GLU A 48 -10.40 17.30 7.54
N LEU A 49 -10.53 16.61 6.41
CA LEU A 49 -10.74 15.15 6.38
C LEU A 49 -9.44 14.34 6.43
N TYR A 50 -8.30 14.99 6.27
CA TYR A 50 -6.98 14.39 6.45
C TYR A 50 -6.45 14.73 7.83
N GLU A 51 -5.84 13.76 8.49
CA GLU A 51 -5.10 14.02 9.73
C GLU A 51 -3.95 14.99 9.45
N SER A 52 -3.69 15.89 10.41
CA SER A 52 -2.49 16.71 10.42
C SER A 52 -1.23 15.87 10.65
N GLU A 53 -0.07 16.41 10.28
CA GLU A 53 1.21 15.75 10.57
C GLU A 53 1.42 15.56 12.09
N GLU A 54 0.95 16.51 12.90
CA GLU A 54 1.03 16.41 14.36
C GLU A 54 0.14 15.28 14.90
N GLU A 55 -1.10 15.16 14.44
CA GLU A 55 -1.99 14.06 14.83
C GLU A 55 -1.41 12.71 14.42
N THR A 56 -0.87 12.62 13.20
CA THR A 56 -0.20 11.42 12.71
C THR A 56 0.98 11.05 13.60
N ALA A 57 1.86 12.00 13.91
CA ALA A 57 3.02 11.78 14.78
C ALA A 57 2.62 11.33 16.21
N ARG A 58 1.55 11.93 16.77
CA ARG A 58 1.01 11.51 18.08
C ARG A 58 0.51 10.07 18.05
N ARG A 59 -0.16 9.65 16.95
CA ARG A 59 -0.63 8.27 16.80
C ARG A 59 0.55 7.29 16.72
N GLU A 60 1.60 7.65 15.99
CA GLU A 60 2.82 6.86 15.89
C GLU A 60 3.51 6.70 17.26
N GLU A 61 3.63 7.78 18.03
CA GLU A 61 4.21 7.75 19.38
C GLU A 61 3.42 6.81 20.32
N VAL A 62 2.09 6.92 20.32
CA VAL A 62 1.22 6.05 21.12
C VAL A 62 1.37 4.59 20.71
N LEU A 63 1.43 4.31 19.41
CA LEU A 63 1.64 2.94 18.90
C LEU A 63 3.00 2.38 19.30
N GLN A 64 4.06 3.18 19.22
CA GLN A 64 5.39 2.79 19.70
C GLN A 64 5.35 2.45 21.19
N ARG A 65 4.67 3.25 22.00
CA ARG A 65 4.55 3.00 23.44
C ARG A 65 3.76 1.73 23.74
N LEU A 66 2.68 1.47 23.02
CA LEU A 66 1.91 0.24 23.15
C LEU A 66 2.76 -0.99 22.79
N ASP A 67 3.55 -0.92 21.73
CA ASP A 67 4.49 -1.98 21.35
C ASP A 67 5.50 -2.28 22.47
N GLU A 68 6.07 -1.24 23.09
CA GLU A 68 6.97 -1.40 24.25
C GLU A 68 6.28 -2.08 25.43
N ILE A 69 5.07 -1.64 25.78
CA ILE A 69 4.30 -2.21 26.89
C ILE A 69 4.03 -3.69 26.65
N VAL A 70 3.59 -4.05 25.44
CA VAL A 70 3.32 -5.44 25.06
C VAL A 70 4.60 -6.28 25.15
N LYS A 71 5.72 -5.78 24.59
CA LYS A 71 7.02 -6.48 24.66
C LYS A 71 7.49 -6.67 26.11
N GLN A 72 7.33 -5.67 26.96
CA GLN A 72 7.70 -5.77 28.37
C GLN A 72 6.83 -6.79 29.10
N TRP A 73 5.52 -6.75 28.88
CA TRP A 73 4.58 -7.71 29.47
C TRP A 73 4.90 -9.15 29.07
N VAL A 74 5.15 -9.41 27.78
CA VAL A 74 5.56 -10.74 27.30
C VAL A 74 6.86 -11.19 27.96
N LYS A 75 7.88 -10.32 28.03
CA LYS A 75 9.16 -10.64 28.70
C LYS A 75 8.97 -11.00 30.18
N GLN A 76 8.11 -10.26 30.89
CA GLN A 76 7.81 -10.53 32.30
C GLN A 76 7.09 -11.88 32.46
N LEU A 77 6.09 -12.16 31.63
CA LEU A 77 5.34 -13.42 31.67
C LEU A 77 6.23 -14.63 31.39
N THR A 78 7.11 -14.53 30.39
CA THR A 78 8.06 -15.61 30.05
C THR A 78 9.01 -15.89 31.20
N ARG A 79 9.52 -14.86 31.88
CA ARG A 79 10.39 -15.01 33.08
C ARG A 79 9.67 -15.62 34.28
N GLN A 80 8.35 -15.48 34.38
CA GLN A 80 7.56 -16.08 35.47
C GLN A 80 7.24 -17.56 35.22
N ARG A 81 7.28 -18.01 33.96
CA ARG A 81 6.81 -19.34 33.53
C ARG A 81 7.93 -20.28 33.07
N GLY A 82 9.06 -19.74 32.64
CA GLY A 82 10.29 -20.49 32.36
C GLY A 82 11.23 -20.41 33.56
#